data_AF-A0A948VZG3-F1
#
_entry.id   AF-A0A948VZG3-F1
#
_cell.length_a   1.000
_cell.length_b   1.000
_cell.length_c   1.000
_cell.angle_alpha   90.00
_cell.angle_beta   90.00
_cell.angle_gamma   90.00
#
_symmetry.space_group_name_H-M   'P 1'
#
loop_
_entity.id
_entity.type
_entity.pdbx_description
1 polymer ?
#
loop_
_entity_poly.entity_id
_entity_poly.type
_entity_poly.pdbx_seq_one_letter_code
_entity_poly.pdbx_strand_id
1 'polypeptide(L)'
;MNAVRVDLSLDQITKALRQLPAQEKMALWRLLDKDLDRPAIARRFASTVNTIRKAYANISEEEVMADAVKATRAVRHAKSRS
;
A
#
# COMPACT_ATOMS: atom_id res chain seq x y z
N MET A 1 -2.18 -20.44 -34.20
CA MET A 1 -1.56 -19.68 -33.10
C MET A 1 -1.71 -20.49 -31.82
N ASN A 2 -0.61 -21.04 -31.30
CA ASN A 2 -0.64 -21.78 -30.04
C ASN A 2 -0.71 -20.77 -28.90
N ALA A 3 -1.87 -20.69 -28.22
CA ALA A 3 -2.01 -19.88 -27.01
C ALA A 3 -1.24 -20.58 -25.88
N VAL A 4 -0.01 -20.12 -25.61
CA VAL A 4 0.76 -20.57 -24.45
C VAL A 4 0.06 -20.01 -23.21
N ARG A 5 -0.65 -20.88 -22.48
CA ARG A 5 -1.20 -20.55 -21.17
C ARG A 5 -0.05 -20.60 -20.16
N VAL A 6 0.45 -19.43 -19.78
CA VAL A 6 1.42 -19.31 -18.70
C VAL A 6 0.63 -19.06 -17.42
N ASP A 7 0.56 -20.07 -16.55
CA ASP A 7 0.03 -19.90 -15.20
C ASP A 7 1.10 -19.20 -14.36
N LEU A 8 1.02 -17.87 -14.30
CA LEU A 8 1.91 -17.06 -13.48
C LEU A 8 1.27 -16.82 -12.11
N SER A 9 1.97 -17.26 -11.06
CA SER A 9 1.62 -16.85 -9.70
C SER A 9 1.80 -15.34 -9.52
N LEU A 10 1.01 -14.76 -8.62
CA LEU A 10 1.07 -13.34 -8.26
C LEU A 10 2.47 -12.91 -7.81
N ASP A 11 3.21 -13.81 -7.15
CA ASP A 11 4.60 -13.59 -6.74
C ASP A 11 5.55 -13.51 -7.92
N GLN A 12 5.38 -14.35 -8.95
CA GLN A 12 6.18 -14.28 -10.18
C GLN A 12 5.92 -12.99 -10.94
N ILE A 13 4.65 -12.57 -11.03
CA ILE A 13 4.27 -11.29 -11.63
C ILE A 13 4.93 -10.14 -10.85
N THR A 14 4.84 -10.17 -9.53
CA THR A 14 5.43 -9.13 -8.66
C THR A 14 6.95 -9.06 -8.80
N LYS A 15 7.62 -10.22 -8.87
CA LYS A 15 9.08 -10.30 -9.06
C LYS A 15 9.48 -9.74 -10.43
N ALA A 16 8.77 -10.10 -11.49
CA ALA A 16 9.02 -9.57 -12.83
C ALA A 16 8.82 -8.05 -12.87
N LEU A 17 7.71 -7.56 -12.29
CA LEU A 17 7.45 -6.13 -12.19
C LEU A 17 8.56 -5.39 -11.45
N ARG A 18 9.10 -5.94 -10.35
CA ARG A 18 10.20 -5.30 -9.60
C ARG A 18 11.47 -5.14 -10.44
N GLN A 19 11.75 -6.10 -11.32
CA GLN A 19 12.95 -6.11 -12.16
C GLN A 19 12.86 -5.14 -13.35
N LEU A 20 11.66 -4.67 -13.72
CA LEU A 20 11.51 -3.72 -14.83
C LEU A 20 12.17 -2.35 -14.52
N PRO A 21 12.76 -1.70 -15.54
CA PRO A 21 13.17 -0.31 -15.47
C PRO A 21 12.01 0.62 -15.08
N ALA A 22 12.33 1.74 -14.42
CA ALA A 22 11.32 2.69 -13.97
C ALA A 22 10.42 3.22 -15.11
N GLN A 23 11.01 3.46 -16.29
CA GLN A 23 10.28 3.95 -17.46
C GLN A 23 9.27 2.92 -17.98
N GLU A 24 9.64 1.63 -18.00
CA GLU A 24 8.77 0.54 -18.44
C GLU A 24 7.64 0.29 -17.43
N LYS A 25 7.93 0.37 -16.12
CA LYS A 25 6.91 0.34 -15.07
C LYS A 25 5.87 1.44 -15.30
N MET A 26 6.32 2.67 -15.58
CA MET A 26 5.43 3.80 -15.82
C MET A 26 4.58 3.62 -17.08
N ALA A 27 5.16 3.08 -18.16
CA ALA A 27 4.43 2.78 -19.39
C ALA A 27 3.35 1.70 -19.14
N LEU A 28 3.70 0.64 -18.42
CA LEU A 28 2.79 -0.43 -18.04
C LEU A 28 1.65 0.10 -17.15
N TRP A 29 1.98 0.93 -16.16
CA TRP A 29 0.98 1.60 -15.33
C TRP A 29 0.02 2.43 -16.16
N ARG A 30 0.49 3.24 -17.12
CA ARG A 30 -0.39 4.05 -17.99
C ARG A 30 -1.30 3.21 -18.89
N LEU A 31 -0.84 2.05 -19.32
CA LEU A 31 -1.66 1.12 -20.12
C LEU A 31 -2.78 0.53 -19.26
N LEU A 32 -2.43 0.00 -18.09
CA LEU A 32 -3.38 -0.61 -17.15
C LEU A 32 -4.32 0.39 -16.50
N ASP A 33 -3.91 1.65 -16.39
CA ASP A 33 -4.69 2.73 -15.78
C ASP A 33 -6.04 2.97 -16.47
N LYS A 34 -6.14 2.65 -17.76
CA LYS A 34 -7.38 2.73 -18.54
C LYS A 34 -8.40 1.66 -18.15
N ASP A 35 -7.92 0.51 -17.66
CA ASP A 35 -8.74 -0.64 -17.28
C ASP A 35 -9.04 -0.66 -15.78
N LEU A 36 -8.49 0.30 -15.01
CA LEU A 36 -8.81 0.44 -13.60
C LEU A 36 -10.24 0.96 -13.42
N ASP A 37 -11.04 0.20 -12.67
CA ASP A 37 -12.31 0.70 -12.13
C ASP A 37 -12.03 1.71 -11.00
N ARG A 38 -11.68 2.94 -11.41
CA ARG A 38 -11.41 4.06 -10.50
C ARG A 38 -12.55 4.29 -9.51
N PRO A 39 -13.84 4.23 -9.91
CA PRO A 39 -14.95 4.29 -8.96
C PRO A 39 -14.92 3.19 -7.89
N ALA A 40 -14.66 1.93 -8.26
CA ALA A 40 -14.57 0.84 -7.28
C ALA A 40 -13.39 1.03 -6.33
N ILE A 41 -12.23 1.47 -6.84
CA ILE A 41 -11.06 1.79 -6.01
C ILE A 41 -11.37 2.91 -5.02
N ALA A 42 -12.00 3.99 -5.49
CA ALA A 42 -12.38 5.13 -4.65
C ALA A 42 -13.37 4.72 -3.56
N ARG A 43 -14.40 3.92 -3.90
CA ARG A 43 -15.35 3.38 -2.92
C ARG A 43 -14.66 2.54 -1.86
N ARG A 44 -13.75 1.63 -2.28
CA ARG A 44 -13.02 0.77 -1.35
C ARG A 44 -12.09 1.58 -0.45
N PHE A 45 -11.40 2.57 -0.99
CA PHE A 45 -10.57 3.49 -0.22
C PHE A 45 -11.40 4.24 0.83
N ALA A 46 -12.50 4.88 0.43
CA ALA A 46 -13.38 5.59 1.35
C ALA A 46 -13.95 4.68 2.44
N SER A 47 -14.34 3.44 2.08
CA SER A 47 -14.80 2.44 3.05
C SER A 47 -13.73 2.09 4.08
N THR A 48 -12.49 1.87 3.64
CA THR A 48 -11.36 1.57 4.53
C THR A 48 -11.07 2.74 5.45
N VAL A 49 -11.01 3.97 4.93
CA VAL A 49 -10.80 5.18 5.74
C VAL A 49 -11.90 5.35 6.78
N ASN A 50 -13.16 5.14 6.41
CA ASN A 50 -14.27 5.20 7.36
C ASN A 50 -14.21 4.09 8.40
N THR A 51 -13.73 2.89 8.04
CA THR A 51 -13.54 1.78 8.97
C THR A 51 -12.47 2.11 10.00
N ILE A 52 -11.32 2.64 9.56
CA ILE A 52 -10.26 3.13 10.45
C ILE A 52 -10.82 4.23 11.34
N ARG A 53 -11.46 5.26 10.77
CA ARG A 53 -12.03 6.35 11.56
C ARG A 53 -12.99 5.85 12.63
N LYS A 54 -13.85 4.86 12.32
CA LYS A 54 -14.75 4.24 13.30
C LYS A 54 -14.00 3.44 14.38
N ALA A 55 -13.00 2.65 13.99
CA ALA A 55 -12.20 1.86 14.92
C ALA A 55 -11.45 2.74 15.94
N TYR A 56 -11.01 3.92 15.50
CA TYR A 56 -10.30 4.89 16.32
C TYR A 56 -11.19 6.04 16.80
N ALA A 57 -12.51 5.98 16.61
CA ALA A 57 -13.43 7.07 16.94
C ALA A 57 -13.48 7.39 18.44
N ASN A 58 -13.17 6.39 19.27
CA ASN A 58 -13.18 6.51 20.73
C ASN A 58 -11.79 6.79 21.32
N ILE A 59 -10.77 6.90 20.48
CA ILE A 59 -9.41 7.21 20.91
C ILE A 59 -9.23 8.72 20.70
N SER A 60 -8.90 9.43 21.78
CA SER A 60 -8.71 10.87 21.69
C SER A 60 -7.44 11.19 20.89
N GLU A 61 -7.41 12.36 20.24
CA GLU A 61 -6.21 12.84 19.56
C GLU A 61 -5.00 12.92 20.51
N GLU A 62 -5.26 13.24 21.78
CA GLU A 62 -4.26 13.24 22.85
C GLU A 62 -3.67 11.86 23.12
N GLU A 63 -4.50 10.81 23.17
CA GLU A 63 -4.04 9.42 23.34
C GLU A 63 -3.20 8.95 22.14
N VAL A 64 -3.65 9.24 20.91
CA VAL A 64 -2.87 8.92 19.70
C VAL A 64 -1.52 9.64 19.70
N MET A 65 -1.50 10.92 20.10
CA MET A 65 -0.27 11.71 20.15
C MET A 65 0.69 11.21 21.25
N ALA A 66 0.17 10.83 22.42
CA ALA A 66 0.97 10.26 23.49
C ALA A 66 1.66 8.96 23.05
N ASP A 67 0.94 8.07 22.37
CA ASP A 67 1.49 6.82 21.82
C ASP A 67 2.51 7.08 20.70
N ALA A 68 2.25 8.04 19.81
CA ALA A 68 3.21 8.43 18.76
C ALA A 68 4.52 8.98 19.34
N VAL A 69 4.43 9.83 20.37
CA VAL A 69 5.61 10.38 21.09
C VAL A 69 6.37 9.26 21.82
N LYS A 70 5.66 8.32 22.46
CA LYS A 70 6.26 7.17 23.14
C LYS A 70 6.99 6.25 22.14
N ALA A 71 6.39 5.94 21.01
CA ALA A 71 7.00 5.14 19.94
C ALA A 71 8.24 5.83 19.35
N THR A 72 8.16 7.14 19.08
CA THR A 72 9.29 7.93 18.57
C THR A 72 10.46 7.94 19.56
N ARG A 73 10.18 8.09 20.86
CA ARG A 73 11.22 7.99 21.90
C ARG A 73 11.84 6.60 21.95
N ALA A 74 11.05 5.53 21.87
CA ALA A 74 11.55 4.17 21.86
C ALA A 74 12.50 3.90 20.67
N VAL A 75 12.13 4.34 19.47
CA VAL A 75 12.99 4.25 18.28
C VAL A 75 14.27 5.07 18.45
N ARG A 76 14.16 6.29 18.99
CA ARG A 76 15.33 7.16 19.24
C ARG A 76 16.30 6.52 20.25
N HIS A 77 15.79 5.90 21.31
CA HIS A 77 16.59 5.19 22.31
C HIS A 77 17.18 3.88 21.80
N ALA A 78 16.49 3.18 20.90
CA ALA A 78 17.03 2.00 20.23
C ALA A 78 18.18 2.36 19.28
N LYS A 79 18.07 3.49 18.56
CA LYS A 79 19.12 4.00 17.67
C LYS A 79 20.37 4.51 18.40
N SER A 80 20.23 5.04 19.62
CA SER A 80 21.37 5.51 20.41
C SER A 80 22.07 4.42 21.24
N ARG A 81 21.55 3.19 21.23
CA ARG A 81 22.15 2.00 21.86
C ARG A 81 22.80 1.04 20.84
N SER A 82 22.73 1.36 19.55
CA SER A 82 23.42 0.68 18.45
C SER A 82 24.60 1.51 17.98
#